data_AF-Q4C3P6-F1
#
_entry.id   AF-Q4C3P6-F1
#
_cell.length_a   1.000
_cell.length_b   1.000
_cell.length_c   1.000
_cell.angle_alpha   90.00
_cell.angle_beta   90.00
_cell.angle_gamma   90.00
#
_symmetry.space_group_name_H-M   'P 1'
#
loop_
_entity.id
_entity.type
_entity.pdbx_description
1 polymer ?
#
loop_
_entity_poly.entity_id
_entity_poly.type
_entity_poly.pdbx_seq_one_letter_code
_entity_poly.pdbx_strand_id
1 'polypeptide(L)'
;MMTRWLFSSLVLGLLSPLITTNSLTVSAETQPIAYKMAQPCNNCLHLVPSGISNQQKNPIYFLRVYHQGQLLYTFETVAGRHFTQNRNRHQAGTEAPLPDGNYGISSHSVPGTLVEVGGRFLPVYPRFSTGRTALGIHYDPSYNKGNGEDGTAGCIGLSSRQNFATLLSFVETHKPQLLIVDIQ
;
A
#
# COMPACT_ATOMS: atom_id res chain seq x y z
N MET A 1 -83.60 39.31 -32.67
CA MET A 1 -84.52 39.28 -31.51
C MET A 1 -84.30 37.94 -30.80
N MET A 2 -84.03 38.01 -29.49
CA MET A 2 -83.83 36.92 -28.51
C MET A 2 -82.53 36.07 -28.54
N THR A 3 -81.73 36.39 -27.53
CA THR A 3 -80.56 35.80 -26.88
C THR A 3 -80.79 34.42 -26.24
N ARG A 4 -79.71 33.64 -26.08
CA ARG A 4 -79.36 32.78 -24.90
C ARG A 4 -78.04 32.03 -25.19
N TRP A 5 -76.91 32.51 -24.68
CA TRP A 5 -76.30 32.22 -23.37
C TRP A 5 -75.91 30.74 -23.17
N LEU A 6 -74.60 30.50 -23.27
CA LEU A 6 -73.85 29.36 -22.74
C LEU A 6 -74.06 29.23 -21.23
N PHE A 7 -74.09 28.00 -20.71
CA PHE A 7 -73.38 27.57 -19.49
C PHE A 7 -73.76 26.12 -19.11
N SER A 8 -72.81 25.50 -18.42
CA SER A 8 -72.98 24.45 -17.41
C SER A 8 -72.55 23.03 -17.79
N SER A 9 -71.37 22.72 -17.27
CA SER A 9 -70.79 21.41 -16.95
C SER A 9 -71.74 20.46 -16.22
N LEU A 10 -71.59 19.15 -16.44
CA LEU A 10 -71.15 18.13 -15.46
C LEU A 10 -71.17 16.74 -16.14
N VAL A 11 -70.02 16.09 -16.34
CA VAL A 11 -69.45 15.00 -15.51
C VAL A 11 -70.27 13.71 -15.52
N LEU A 12 -69.69 12.65 -16.10
CA LEU A 12 -69.53 11.36 -15.42
C LEU A 12 -68.47 10.52 -16.18
N GLY A 13 -67.20 10.71 -15.81
CA GLY A 13 -66.11 9.82 -16.21
C GLY A 13 -66.12 8.56 -15.35
N LEU A 14 -66.10 7.40 -16.00
CA LEU A 14 -66.14 6.08 -15.39
C LEU A 14 -64.94 5.84 -14.46
N LEU A 15 -65.27 5.22 -13.33
CA LEU A 15 -64.35 4.73 -12.30
C LEU A 15 -63.33 3.73 -12.88
N SER A 16 -62.05 3.99 -12.63
CA SER A 16 -61.01 2.97 -12.60
C SER A 16 -60.54 2.78 -11.16
N PRO A 17 -60.35 1.53 -10.69
CA PRO A 17 -59.95 1.26 -9.32
C PRO A 17 -58.48 1.60 -9.08
N LEU A 18 -58.22 2.05 -7.86
CA LEU A 18 -56.91 2.36 -7.30
C LEU A 18 -55.96 1.16 -7.40
N ILE A 19 -54.81 1.37 -8.02
CA ILE A 19 -53.60 0.60 -7.72
C ILE A 19 -52.66 1.58 -7.01
N THR A 20 -52.72 1.58 -5.68
CA THR A 20 -51.75 2.24 -4.84
C THR A 20 -50.46 1.42 -4.92
N THR A 21 -49.57 1.76 -5.85
CA THR A 21 -48.20 1.28 -5.77
C THR A 21 -47.53 2.03 -4.61
N ASN A 22 -47.30 1.34 -3.50
CA ASN A 22 -46.37 1.77 -2.47
C ASN A 22 -44.99 1.94 -3.12
N SER A 23 -44.67 3.17 -3.53
CA SER A 23 -43.32 3.56 -3.88
C SER A 23 -42.52 3.62 -2.57
N LEU A 24 -42.02 2.46 -2.13
CA LEU A 24 -40.89 2.44 -1.21
C LEU A 24 -39.70 2.95 -2.00
N THR A 25 -39.41 4.24 -1.83
CA THR A 25 -38.11 4.83 -2.10
C THR A 25 -37.08 4.10 -1.25
N VAL A 26 -36.51 3.01 -1.78
CA VAL A 26 -35.24 2.51 -1.30
C VAL A 26 -34.20 3.49 -1.85
N SER A 27 -33.97 4.56 -1.10
CA SER A 27 -32.71 5.27 -1.15
C SER A 27 -31.64 4.30 -0.67
N ALA A 28 -31.10 3.51 -1.59
CA ALA A 28 -29.84 2.84 -1.39
C ALA A 28 -28.76 3.92 -1.41
N GLU A 29 -28.62 4.63 -0.29
CA GLU A 29 -27.34 5.24 0.04
C GLU A 29 -26.31 4.12 0.01
N THR A 30 -25.62 4.01 -1.11
CA THR A 30 -24.43 3.18 -1.23
C THR A 30 -23.35 3.92 -0.46
N GLN A 31 -23.40 3.81 0.86
CA GLN A 31 -22.27 4.13 1.72
C GLN A 31 -21.14 3.20 1.25
N PRO A 32 -20.03 3.72 0.71
CA PRO A 32 -18.90 2.87 0.43
C PRO A 32 -18.46 2.34 1.78
N ILE A 33 -18.65 1.04 2.02
CA ILE A 33 -17.92 0.33 3.06
C ILE A 33 -16.47 0.39 2.59
N ALA A 34 -15.81 1.52 2.87
CA ALA A 34 -14.38 1.62 2.87
C ALA A 34 -13.95 0.48 3.78
N TYR A 35 -13.41 -0.57 3.16
CA TYR A 35 -12.76 -1.65 3.87
C TYR A 35 -11.63 -0.98 4.63
N LYS A 36 -11.92 -0.57 5.85
CA LYS A 36 -11.00 0.10 6.76
C LYS A 36 -10.07 -1.02 7.18
N MET A 37 -9.13 -1.39 6.30
CA MET A 37 -7.95 -2.12 6.69
C MET A 37 -7.48 -1.40 7.94
N ALA A 38 -7.52 -2.08 9.10
CA ALA A 38 -7.16 -1.48 10.37
C ALA A 38 -5.82 -0.78 10.14
N GLN A 39 -5.83 0.54 10.25
CA GLN A 39 -4.65 1.28 9.86
C GLN A 39 -3.52 0.89 10.80
N PRO A 40 -2.38 0.44 10.26
CA PRO A 40 -1.34 -0.18 11.09
C PRO A 40 -0.74 0.84 12.06
N CYS A 41 -0.85 2.14 11.74
CA CYS A 41 -0.29 3.25 12.47
C CYS A 41 -0.83 4.59 11.95
N ASN A 42 -0.47 5.68 12.64
CA ASN A 42 -0.73 7.05 12.19
C ASN A 42 0.36 7.57 11.21
N ASN A 43 1.64 7.42 11.58
CA ASN A 43 2.81 7.86 10.80
C ASN A 43 3.86 6.75 10.78
N CYS A 44 3.85 5.90 9.76
CA CYS A 44 4.81 4.80 9.64
C CYS A 44 4.96 4.30 8.20
N LEU A 45 5.94 3.41 8.03
CA LEU A 45 6.06 2.53 6.89
C LEU A 45 5.52 1.15 7.26
N HIS A 46 4.87 0.46 6.33
CA HIS A 46 4.35 -0.90 6.51
C HIS A 46 4.70 -1.77 5.31
N LEU A 47 5.53 -2.78 5.50
CA LEU A 47 5.92 -3.74 4.48
C LEU A 47 5.03 -4.97 4.58
N VAL A 48 4.31 -5.29 3.49
CA VAL A 48 3.35 -6.40 3.44
C VAL A 48 3.50 -7.22 2.15
N PRO A 49 3.10 -8.51 2.13
CA PRO A 49 3.11 -9.29 0.90
C PRO A 49 2.16 -8.72 -0.15
N SER A 50 2.58 -8.76 -1.41
CA SER A 50 1.71 -8.44 -2.55
C SER A 50 0.93 -9.65 -3.06
N GLY A 51 1.40 -10.87 -2.75
CA GLY A 51 0.89 -12.11 -3.32
C GLY A 51 1.39 -12.42 -4.74
N ILE A 52 2.28 -11.59 -5.31
CA ILE A 52 2.86 -11.78 -6.65
C ILE A 52 4.39 -11.85 -6.60
N SER A 53 4.99 -12.29 -7.71
CA SER A 53 6.43 -12.32 -7.91
C SER A 53 6.83 -11.56 -9.17
N ASN A 54 8.06 -11.08 -9.21
CA ASN A 54 8.62 -10.42 -10.39
C ASN A 54 9.10 -11.43 -11.44
N GLN A 55 9.72 -10.94 -12.52
CA GLN A 55 10.18 -11.79 -13.64
C GLN A 55 11.24 -12.82 -13.22
N GLN A 56 12.04 -12.51 -12.20
CA GLN A 56 13.07 -13.40 -11.66
C GLN A 56 12.60 -14.21 -10.45
N LYS A 57 11.28 -14.28 -10.23
CA LYS A 57 10.61 -15.06 -9.19
C LYS A 57 10.88 -14.55 -7.76
N ASN A 58 11.41 -13.35 -7.59
CA ASN A 58 11.47 -12.72 -6.29
C ASN A 58 10.04 -12.37 -5.84
N PRO A 59 9.62 -12.72 -4.61
CA PRO A 59 8.37 -12.23 -4.05
C PRO A 59 8.36 -10.70 -4.02
N ILE A 60 7.27 -10.11 -4.46
CA ILE A 60 7.05 -8.67 -4.36
C ILE A 60 6.39 -8.36 -3.02
N TYR A 61 6.89 -7.33 -2.37
CA TYR A 61 6.30 -6.75 -1.17
C TYR A 61 5.89 -5.31 -1.45
N PHE A 62 4.78 -4.89 -0.86
CA PHE A 62 4.34 -3.51 -0.90
C PHE A 62 4.86 -2.77 0.33
N LEU A 63 5.67 -1.74 0.11
CA LEU A 63 6.01 -0.76 1.13
C LEU A 63 4.96 0.36 1.10
N ARG A 64 4.03 0.30 2.04
CA ARG A 64 2.98 1.29 2.23
C ARG A 64 3.47 2.41 3.14
N VAL A 65 3.20 3.65 2.75
CA VAL A 65 3.63 4.86 3.47
C VAL A 65 2.40 5.54 4.05
N TYR A 66 2.32 5.62 5.37
CA TYR A 66 1.21 6.25 6.08
C TYR A 66 1.65 7.58 6.71
N HIS A 67 0.81 8.60 6.56
CA HIS A 67 0.92 9.88 7.26
C HIS A 67 -0.44 10.35 7.73
N GLN A 68 -0.54 10.76 8.99
CA GLN A 68 -1.80 11.20 9.61
C GLN A 68 -2.96 10.20 9.40
N GLY A 69 -2.64 8.91 9.37
CA GLY A 69 -3.62 7.85 9.13
C GLY A 69 -4.15 7.86 7.70
N GLN A 70 -3.35 8.30 6.72
CA GLN A 70 -3.68 8.19 5.30
C GLN A 70 -2.57 7.45 4.59
N LEU A 71 -2.95 6.48 3.75
CA LEU A 71 -2.02 5.81 2.84
C LEU A 71 -1.65 6.79 1.73
N LEU A 72 -0.43 7.32 1.76
CA LEU A 72 0.05 8.28 0.76
C LEU A 72 0.70 7.61 -0.44
N TYR A 73 1.52 6.59 -0.18
CA TYR A 73 2.27 5.89 -1.22
C TYR A 73 2.23 4.38 -1.00
N THR A 74 2.30 3.65 -2.11
CA THR A 74 2.59 2.22 -2.12
C THR A 74 3.70 1.99 -3.13
N PHE A 75 4.82 1.43 -2.68
CA PHE A 75 5.96 1.12 -3.54
C PHE A 75 6.15 -0.39 -3.65
N GLU A 76 6.40 -0.87 -4.87
CA GLU A 76 6.86 -2.23 -5.09
C GLU A 76 8.30 -2.40 -4.62
N THR A 77 8.54 -3.49 -3.91
CA THR A 77 9.85 -3.83 -3.36
C THR A 77 10.12 -5.32 -3.44
N VAL A 78 11.39 -5.67 -3.32
CA VAL A 78 11.88 -7.03 -3.08
C VAL A 78 12.68 -7.05 -1.79
N ALA A 79 12.73 -8.22 -1.15
CA ALA A 79 13.63 -8.47 -0.03
C ALA A 79 14.14 -9.90 -0.13
N GLY A 80 15.46 -10.08 -0.06
CA GLY A 80 16.08 -11.36 -0.40
C GLY A 80 16.05 -11.65 -1.90
N ARG A 81 16.76 -12.72 -2.31
CA ARG A 81 16.70 -13.30 -3.65
C ARG A 81 15.77 -14.52 -3.66
N HIS A 82 15.36 -15.02 -4.83
CA HIS A 82 14.32 -16.05 -4.91
C HIS A 82 14.74 -17.33 -4.17
N PHE A 83 16.03 -17.66 -4.22
CA PHE A 83 16.61 -18.83 -3.59
C PHE A 83 16.97 -18.64 -2.11
N THR A 84 16.73 -17.45 -1.53
CA THR A 84 17.02 -17.15 -0.11
C THR A 84 15.76 -17.03 0.75
N GLN A 85 14.57 -17.09 0.16
CA GLN A 85 13.29 -16.81 0.82
C GLN A 85 12.99 -17.72 2.04
N ASN A 86 13.47 -18.97 2.00
CA ASN A 86 13.25 -19.97 3.05
C ASN A 86 14.42 -20.08 4.05
N ARG A 87 15.46 -19.25 3.91
CA ARG A 87 16.59 -19.26 4.84
C ARG A 87 16.21 -18.56 6.14
N ASN A 88 16.96 -18.84 7.22
CA ASN A 88 16.70 -18.24 8.52
C ASN A 88 16.83 -16.71 8.47
N ARG A 89 15.71 -16.01 8.67
CA ARG A 89 15.64 -14.55 8.63
C ARG A 89 16.28 -13.87 9.82
N HIS A 90 16.43 -14.54 10.96
CA HIS A 90 17.04 -13.98 12.17
C HIS A 90 18.57 -14.17 12.23
N GLN A 91 19.16 -14.90 11.28
CA GLN A 91 20.60 -15.22 11.26
C GLN A 91 21.35 -14.33 10.26
N ALA A 92 22.50 -13.78 10.66
CA ALA A 92 23.39 -13.04 9.77
C ALA A 92 23.95 -13.90 8.63
N GLY A 93 24.26 -13.28 7.50
CA GLY A 93 24.92 -13.94 6.36
C GLY A 93 24.04 -14.91 5.58
N THR A 94 22.75 -15.04 5.91
CA THR A 94 21.84 -15.92 5.16
C THR A 94 21.32 -15.30 3.87
N GLU A 95 21.44 -13.98 3.70
CA GLU A 95 20.80 -13.19 2.63
C GLU A 95 19.27 -13.39 2.55
N ALA A 96 18.69 -13.96 3.60
CA ALA A 96 17.25 -14.10 3.72
C ALA A 96 16.62 -12.70 3.76
N PRO A 97 15.34 -12.56 3.38
CA PRO A 97 14.60 -11.32 3.64
C PRO A 97 14.74 -10.90 5.11
N LEU A 98 14.62 -9.61 5.39
CA LEU A 98 14.57 -9.13 6.77
C LEU A 98 13.46 -9.86 7.57
N PRO A 99 13.66 -10.13 8.86
CA PRO A 99 12.67 -10.79 9.70
C PRO A 99 11.49 -9.86 10.02
N ASP A 100 10.33 -10.45 10.27
CA ASP A 100 9.12 -9.73 10.66
C ASP A 100 9.29 -9.04 12.03
N GLY A 101 8.57 -7.94 12.20
CA GLY A 101 8.55 -7.16 13.44
C GLY A 101 8.70 -5.65 13.24
N ASN A 102 8.87 -4.95 14.36
CA ASN A 102 8.97 -3.50 14.38
C ASN A 102 10.41 -3.03 14.26
N TYR A 103 10.61 -2.00 13.43
CA TYR A 103 11.89 -1.37 13.18
C TYR A 103 11.83 0.13 13.47
N GLY A 104 12.94 0.69 13.96
CA GLY A 104 13.21 2.12 13.88
C GLY A 104 13.70 2.50 12.49
N ILE A 105 13.39 3.72 12.05
CA ILE A 105 13.86 4.26 10.77
C ILE A 105 14.81 5.42 11.06
N SER A 106 15.96 5.47 10.39
CA SER A 106 16.82 6.66 10.42
C SER A 106 16.08 7.88 9.84
N SER A 107 16.25 9.07 10.41
CA SER A 107 15.68 10.30 9.85
C SER A 107 16.39 10.79 8.58
N HIS A 108 17.54 10.20 8.25
CA HIS A 108 18.35 10.54 7.09
C HIS A 108 18.90 9.28 6.42
N SER A 109 19.01 9.31 5.10
CA SER A 109 19.79 8.32 4.35
C SER A 109 21.28 8.65 4.34
N VAL A 110 22.09 7.61 4.17
CA VAL A 110 23.55 7.68 4.02
C VAL A 110 23.96 7.23 2.60
N PRO A 111 25.19 7.51 2.15
CA PRO A 111 25.73 6.91 0.93
C PRO A 111 25.71 5.38 0.99
N GLY A 112 25.34 4.74 -0.11
CA GLY A 112 25.42 3.29 -0.25
C GLY A 112 26.86 2.82 -0.44
N THR A 113 27.22 1.68 0.18
CA THR A 113 28.58 1.10 0.10
C THR A 113 28.64 -0.23 -0.65
N LEU A 114 27.48 -0.82 -0.98
CA LEU A 114 27.36 -2.08 -1.71
C LEU A 114 26.83 -1.82 -3.13
N VAL A 115 27.19 -2.69 -4.08
CA VAL A 115 26.74 -2.59 -5.49
C VAL A 115 25.22 -2.72 -5.60
N GLU A 116 24.59 -3.58 -4.79
CA GLU A 116 23.13 -3.72 -4.73
C GLU A 116 22.43 -2.46 -4.19
N VAL A 117 23.16 -1.54 -3.54
CA VAL A 117 22.63 -0.27 -3.07
C VAL A 117 22.83 0.78 -4.15
N GLY A 118 21.76 1.13 -4.87
CA GLY A 118 21.79 2.04 -6.03
C GLY A 118 22.05 3.52 -5.72
N GLY A 119 22.92 3.84 -4.76
CA GLY A 119 23.47 5.18 -4.50
C GLY A 119 23.27 5.66 -3.06
N ARG A 120 22.04 5.60 -2.54
CA ARG A 120 21.72 5.97 -1.14
C ARG A 120 21.07 4.81 -0.42
N PHE A 121 21.24 4.79 0.90
CA PHE A 121 20.73 3.77 1.80
C PHE A 121 20.01 4.44 2.95
N LEU A 122 18.79 3.98 3.27
CA LEU A 122 18.04 4.42 4.43
C LEU A 122 18.10 3.33 5.51
N PRO A 123 18.93 3.50 6.56
CA PRO A 123 19.04 2.49 7.60
C PRO A 123 17.73 2.25 8.36
N VAL A 124 17.49 0.99 8.70
CA VAL A 124 16.44 0.58 9.65
C VAL A 124 17.01 -0.34 10.71
N TYR A 125 16.44 -0.29 11.91
CA TYR A 125 16.99 -0.95 13.08
C TYR A 125 15.94 -1.83 13.76
N PRO A 126 16.15 -3.15 13.86
CA PRO A 126 15.22 -4.03 14.59
C PRO A 126 15.01 -3.52 16.02
N ARG A 127 13.75 -3.47 16.47
CA ARG A 127 13.37 -3.19 17.87
C ARG A 127 13.14 -4.46 18.68
N PHE A 128 13.69 -5.57 18.20
CA PHE A 128 13.56 -6.90 18.77
C PHE A 128 14.90 -7.63 18.65
N SER A 129 15.05 -8.71 19.42
CA SER A 129 16.29 -9.49 19.39
C SER A 129 16.42 -10.28 18.09
N THR A 130 17.52 -10.08 17.37
CA THR A 130 17.84 -10.78 16.13
C THR A 130 19.34 -10.72 15.88
N GLY A 131 19.88 -11.71 15.17
CA GLY A 131 21.27 -11.69 14.71
C GLY A 131 21.48 -10.82 13.47
N ARG A 132 20.43 -10.18 12.93
CA ARG A 132 20.52 -9.34 11.73
C ARG A 132 20.94 -7.92 12.05
N THR A 133 21.86 -7.40 11.23
CA THR A 133 22.34 -6.02 11.25
C THR A 133 22.42 -5.49 9.81
N ALA A 134 22.81 -4.21 9.65
CA ALA A 134 23.02 -3.57 8.35
C ALA A 134 21.79 -3.65 7.40
N LEU A 135 20.58 -3.62 7.97
CA LEU A 135 19.33 -3.61 7.22
C LEU A 135 18.93 -2.18 6.86
N GLY A 136 18.21 -2.04 5.75
CA GLY A 136 17.74 -0.75 5.30
C GLY A 136 16.87 -0.84 4.06
N ILE A 137 16.52 0.34 3.56
CA ILE A 137 15.74 0.55 2.36
C ILE A 137 16.63 1.24 1.33
N HIS A 138 16.64 0.76 0.10
CA HIS A 138 17.37 1.38 -1.00
C HIS A 138 16.67 1.15 -2.34
N TYR A 139 17.11 1.86 -3.38
CA TYR A 139 16.82 1.48 -4.76
C TYR A 139 17.65 0.24 -5.13
N ASP A 140 17.02 -0.76 -5.69
CA ASP A 140 17.67 -1.95 -6.24
C ASP A 140 17.96 -1.76 -7.73
N PRO A 141 19.24 -1.56 -8.14
CA PRO A 141 19.60 -1.40 -9.54
C PRO A 141 19.55 -2.70 -10.34
N SER A 142 19.42 -3.87 -9.70
CA SER A 142 19.29 -5.16 -10.39
C SER A 142 17.83 -5.57 -10.65
N TYR A 143 16.84 -4.80 -10.18
CA TYR A 143 15.43 -5.14 -10.31
C TYR A 143 15.01 -5.48 -11.76
N ASN A 144 14.35 -6.63 -11.91
CA ASN A 144 13.98 -7.35 -13.12
C ASN A 144 15.12 -7.67 -14.11
N LYS A 145 16.39 -7.50 -13.74
CA LYS A 145 17.50 -7.84 -14.63
C LYS A 145 17.79 -9.33 -14.59
N GLY A 146 17.86 -9.96 -15.77
CA GLY A 146 18.24 -11.38 -15.93
C GLY A 146 19.74 -11.65 -15.77
N ASN A 147 20.45 -10.87 -14.96
CA ASN A 147 21.91 -10.98 -14.77
C ASN A 147 22.31 -11.81 -13.53
N GLY A 148 21.34 -12.44 -12.85
CA GLY A 148 21.57 -13.25 -11.64
C GLY A 148 21.60 -12.46 -10.34
N GLU A 149 21.55 -11.12 -10.39
CA GLU A 149 21.69 -10.26 -9.22
C GLU A 149 20.36 -9.68 -8.70
N ASP A 150 19.24 -9.99 -9.35
CA ASP A 150 17.91 -9.49 -8.99
C ASP A 150 17.53 -9.82 -7.53
N GLY A 151 17.18 -8.80 -6.76
CA GLY A 151 16.91 -8.92 -5.33
C GLY A 151 18.04 -8.39 -4.46
N THR A 152 17.92 -8.59 -3.15
CA THR A 152 18.84 -8.01 -2.15
C THR A 152 19.44 -9.09 -1.26
N ALA A 153 20.52 -8.76 -0.53
CA ALA A 153 21.00 -9.56 0.60
C ALA A 153 20.11 -9.46 1.87
N GLY A 154 18.83 -9.10 1.71
CA GLY A 154 17.82 -9.05 2.76
C GLY A 154 17.32 -7.65 3.12
N CYS A 155 17.88 -6.60 2.53
CA CYS A 155 17.34 -5.24 2.59
C CYS A 155 16.02 -5.10 1.81
N ILE A 156 15.30 -4.01 2.02
CA ILE A 156 14.12 -3.66 1.22
C ILE A 156 14.61 -2.90 -0.02
N GLY A 157 14.58 -3.55 -1.18
CA GLY A 157 14.96 -2.99 -2.47
C GLY A 157 13.75 -2.46 -3.23
N LEU A 158 13.64 -1.15 -3.44
CA LEU A 158 12.63 -0.54 -4.29
C LEU A 158 12.95 -0.78 -5.76
N SER A 159 11.91 -1.07 -6.54
CA SER A 159 12.00 -1.29 -7.99
C SER A 159 12.34 -0.04 -8.81
N SER A 160 12.19 1.16 -8.22
CA SER A 160 12.33 2.44 -8.93
C SER A 160 13.18 3.43 -8.14
N ARG A 161 14.19 4.00 -8.81
CA ARG A 161 15.02 5.08 -8.28
C ARG A 161 14.19 6.29 -7.91
N GLN A 162 13.18 6.61 -8.71
CA GLN A 162 12.29 7.75 -8.46
C GLN A 162 11.45 7.52 -7.21
N ASN A 163 10.89 6.32 -7.03
CA ASN A 163 10.11 5.99 -5.83
C ASN A 163 10.98 6.06 -4.58
N PHE A 164 12.24 5.63 -4.67
CA PHE A 164 13.17 5.77 -3.55
C PHE A 164 13.48 7.23 -3.23
N ALA A 165 13.66 8.09 -4.24
CA ALA A 165 13.80 9.53 -4.01
C ALA A 165 12.56 10.14 -3.33
N THR A 166 11.35 9.74 -3.74
CA THR A 166 10.10 10.14 -3.08
C THR A 166 10.05 9.67 -1.62
N LEU A 167 10.43 8.41 -1.35
CA LEU A 167 10.50 7.88 0.01
C LEU A 167 11.50 8.66 0.88
N LEU A 168 12.68 8.99 0.35
CA LEU A 168 13.68 9.77 1.08
C LEU A 168 13.16 11.16 1.43
N SER A 169 12.54 11.85 0.48
CA SER A 169 11.91 13.15 0.71
C SER A 169 10.82 13.08 1.79
N PHE A 170 9.99 12.03 1.75
CA PHE A 170 8.99 11.78 2.80
C PHE A 170 9.64 11.60 4.17
N VAL A 171 10.68 10.76 4.28
CA VAL A 171 11.34 10.47 5.55
C VAL A 171 12.04 11.71 6.11
N GLU A 172 12.72 12.49 5.27
CA GLU A 172 13.39 13.72 5.69
C GLU A 172 12.39 14.78 6.19
N THR A 173 11.23 14.86 5.53
CA THR A 173 10.21 15.87 5.86
C THR A 173 9.38 15.46 7.08
N HIS A 174 8.91 14.21 7.15
CA HIS A 174 7.91 13.77 8.13
C HIS A 174 8.49 12.90 9.25
N LYS A 175 9.75 12.46 9.10
CA LYS A 175 10.53 11.73 10.11
C LYS A 175 9.73 10.58 10.76
N PRO A 176 9.11 9.68 9.97
CA PRO A 176 8.43 8.51 10.53
C PRO A 176 9.42 7.71 11.37
N GLN A 177 8.97 7.24 12.53
CA GLN A 177 9.85 6.54 13.48
C GLN A 177 9.65 5.03 13.46
N LEU A 178 8.69 4.52 12.69
CA LEU A 178 8.28 3.13 12.72
C LEU A 178 8.22 2.57 11.29
N LEU A 179 8.87 1.44 11.11
CA LEU A 179 8.61 0.50 10.01
C LEU A 179 8.05 -0.78 10.64
N ILE A 180 6.88 -1.22 10.17
CA ILE A 180 6.28 -2.51 10.52
C ILE A 180 6.57 -3.46 9.35
N VAL A 181 7.09 -4.64 9.65
CA VAL A 181 7.38 -5.68 8.65
C VAL A 181 6.52 -6.89 8.97
N ASP A 182 5.56 -7.16 8.08
CA ASP A 182 4.64 -8.29 8.16
C ASP A 182 4.66 -9.01 6.81
N ILE A 183 5.71 -9.80 6.56
CA ILE A 183 5.95 -10.45 5.26
C ILE A 183 5.94 -11.98 5.33
N GLN A 184 5.51 -12.53 6.46
CA GLN A 184 5.24 -13.96 6.69
C GLN A 184 3.80 -14.20 7.17
#